data_AF-A0A5C3P6B8-F1
#
_entry.id   AF-A0A5C3P6B8-F1
#
_cell.length_a   1.000
_cell.length_b   1.000
_cell.length_c   1.000
_cell.angle_alpha   90.00
_cell.angle_beta   90.00
_cell.angle_gamma   90.00
#
_symmetry.space_group_name_H-M   'P 1'
#
loop_
_entity.id
_entity.type
_entity.pdbx_description
1 polymer ?
#
loop_
_entity_poly.entity_id
_entity_poly.type
_entity_poly.pdbx_seq_one_letter_code
_entity_poly.pdbx_strand_id
1 'polypeptide(L)'
;GPNGPLPQAILDMHPDAAFIKRNGKVNAWYNADFRKAVEATGKTQVILAGITTDVCTSFLALSLVDAGYTVFANSDASGTFNVRTAEDANSRMCAAGVQLLSTFAVALELIIMRDWRSTPGAPELLPFFNKYLPEYGLLARAHGVAVTNGTLSGL
;
A
#
# COMPACT_ATOMS: atom_id res chain seq x y z
N GLY A 1 2.27 -11.73 22.30
CA GLY A 1 2.55 -13.09 21.78
C GLY A 1 3.92 -13.11 21.15
N PRO A 2 4.40 -14.28 20.68
CA PRO A 2 5.74 -14.43 20.10
C PRO A 2 5.98 -13.56 18.84
N ASN A 3 4.91 -13.09 18.20
CA ASN A 3 4.97 -12.22 17.02
C ASN A 3 5.50 -10.81 17.29
N GLY A 4 5.70 -10.41 18.55
CA GLY A 4 6.21 -9.09 18.91
C GLY A 4 5.21 -7.93 18.74
N PRO A 5 5.63 -6.70 19.07
CA PRO A 5 4.84 -5.48 18.86
C PRO A 5 4.87 -5.03 17.40
N LEU A 6 3.90 -4.19 17.01
CA LEU A 6 3.95 -3.50 15.72
C LEU A 6 5.17 -2.56 15.69
N PRO A 7 5.88 -2.41 14.55
CA PRO A 7 6.99 -1.47 14.44
C PRO A 7 6.60 -0.05 14.87
N GLN A 8 7.41 0.54 15.75
CA GLN A 8 7.11 1.85 16.35
C GLN A 8 6.93 2.95 15.31
N ALA A 9 7.70 2.92 14.22
CA ALA A 9 7.58 3.87 13.12
C ALA A 9 6.15 3.92 12.51
N ILE A 10 5.43 2.80 12.47
CA ILE A 10 4.05 2.77 11.97
C ILE A 10 3.09 3.45 12.97
N LEU A 11 3.31 3.22 14.27
CA LEU A 11 2.52 3.85 15.33
C LEU A 11 2.73 5.35 15.36
N ASP A 12 3.98 5.80 15.18
CA ASP A 12 4.34 7.23 15.19
C ASP A 12 3.77 7.97 13.97
N MET A 13 3.69 7.30 12.81
CA MET A 13 3.09 7.87 11.59
C MET A 13 1.55 7.92 11.65
N HIS A 14 0.92 7.10 12.50
CA HIS A 14 -0.52 6.94 12.56
C HIS A 14 -1.07 6.93 13.99
N PRO A 15 -0.90 8.04 14.75
CA PRO A 15 -1.27 8.09 16.18
C PRO A 15 -2.79 7.94 16.41
N ASP A 16 -3.61 8.41 15.47
CA ASP A 16 -5.08 8.40 15.59
C ASP A 16 -5.74 7.18 14.90
N ALA A 17 -4.95 6.27 14.35
CA ALA A 17 -5.49 5.11 13.64
C ALA A 17 -6.05 4.05 14.60
N ALA A 18 -7.12 3.38 14.17
CA ALA A 18 -7.73 2.30 14.93
C ALA A 18 -6.76 1.11 15.06
N PHE A 19 -6.20 0.91 16.26
CA PHE A 19 -5.28 -0.19 16.54
C PHE A 19 -5.99 -1.38 17.18
N ILE A 20 -6.17 -2.46 16.42
CA ILE A 20 -6.93 -3.64 16.84
C ILE A 20 -6.00 -4.82 17.10
N LYS A 21 -5.86 -5.20 18.38
CA LYS A 21 -5.12 -6.39 18.79
C LYS A 21 -5.97 -7.63 18.60
N ARG A 22 -5.57 -8.52 17.68
CA ARG A 22 -6.26 -9.79 17.44
C ARG A 22 -5.79 -10.85 18.44
N ASN A 23 -6.70 -11.30 19.31
CA ASN A 23 -6.42 -12.35 20.29
C ASN A 23 -6.60 -13.76 19.67
N GLY A 24 -5.74 -14.11 18.71
CA GLY A 24 -5.63 -15.48 18.16
C GLY A 24 -6.28 -15.73 16.79
N LYS A 25 -7.04 -14.79 16.23
CA LYS A 25 -7.60 -14.93 14.86
C LYS A 25 -6.54 -14.65 13.79
N VAL A 26 -6.25 -15.64 12.95
CA VAL A 26 -5.27 -15.56 11.86
C VAL A 26 -5.74 -14.64 10.74
N ASN A 27 -7.00 -14.75 10.33
CA ASN A 27 -7.62 -13.81 9.39
C ASN A 27 -8.24 -12.63 10.18
N ALA A 28 -7.89 -11.40 9.81
CA ALA A 28 -8.38 -10.20 10.48
C ALA A 28 -9.89 -9.99 10.29
N TRP A 29 -10.45 -10.46 9.17
CA TRP A 29 -11.88 -10.32 8.88
C TRP A 29 -12.79 -11.06 9.88
N TYR A 30 -12.29 -12.10 10.56
CA TYR A 30 -13.08 -12.79 11.59
C TYR A 30 -13.06 -12.10 12.96
N ASN A 31 -12.29 -11.01 13.12
CA ASN A 31 -12.34 -10.20 14.32
C ASN A 31 -13.47 -9.16 14.17
N ALA A 32 -14.42 -9.16 15.11
CA ALA A 32 -15.58 -8.29 15.06
C ALA A 32 -15.21 -6.80 15.16
N ASP A 33 -14.19 -6.47 15.96
CA ASP A 33 -13.72 -5.09 16.12
C ASP A 33 -13.05 -4.59 14.85
N PHE A 34 -12.32 -5.46 14.15
CA PHE A 34 -11.74 -5.15 12.84
C PHE A 34 -12.80 -4.89 11.77
N ARG A 35 -13.83 -5.74 11.67
CA ARG A 35 -14.92 -5.50 10.72
C ARG A 35 -15.63 -4.19 11.02
N LYS A 36 -15.98 -3.94 12.28
CA LYS A 36 -16.61 -2.68 12.69
C LYS A 36 -15.75 -1.47 12.35
N ALA A 37 -14.44 -1.54 12.55
CA ALA A 37 -13.54 -0.45 12.20
C ALA A 37 -13.48 -0.21 10.69
N VAL A 38 -13.44 -1.27 9.87
CA VAL A 38 -13.48 -1.15 8.41
C VAL A 38 -14.81 -0.59 7.93
N GLU A 39 -15.94 -1.12 8.43
CA GLU A 39 -17.29 -0.65 8.09
C GLU A 39 -17.50 0.82 8.51
N ALA A 40 -16.97 1.24 9.67
CA ALA A 40 -17.04 2.60 10.15
C ALA A 40 -16.31 3.61 9.25
N THR A 41 -15.36 3.16 8.40
CA THR A 41 -14.71 4.05 7.42
C THR A 41 -15.67 4.48 6.30
N GLY A 42 -16.74 3.71 6.05
CA GLY A 42 -17.67 3.92 4.94
C GLY A 42 -17.03 3.83 3.55
N LYS A 43 -15.83 3.25 3.42
CA LYS A 43 -15.12 3.11 2.14
C LYS A 43 -15.40 1.74 1.53
N THR A 44 -15.56 1.70 0.21
CA THR A 44 -15.77 0.46 -0.55
C THR A 44 -14.49 -0.10 -1.17
N GLN A 45 -13.45 0.73 -1.25
CA GLN A 45 -12.13 0.38 -1.79
C GLN A 45 -11.13 0.26 -0.65
N VAL A 46 -10.38 -0.84 -0.62
CA VAL A 46 -9.42 -1.15 0.44
C VAL A 46 -8.04 -1.40 -0.16
N ILE A 47 -7.05 -0.62 0.29
CA ILE A 47 -5.65 -0.89 0.00
C ILE A 47 -5.09 -1.73 1.14
N LEU A 48 -4.47 -2.86 0.78
CA LEU A 48 -4.01 -3.85 1.73
C LEU A 48 -2.51 -4.10 1.57
N ALA A 49 -1.78 -4.06 2.69
CA ALA A 49 -0.38 -4.49 2.77
C ALA A 49 -0.17 -5.23 4.09
N GLY A 50 0.74 -6.22 4.13
CA GLY A 50 1.00 -6.94 5.36
C GLY A 50 1.95 -8.12 5.25
N ILE A 51 2.22 -8.73 6.41
CA ILE A 51 3.10 -9.88 6.57
C ILE A 51 2.36 -10.97 7.39
N THR A 52 2.35 -12.25 6.98
CA THR A 52 2.91 -12.76 5.71
C THR A 52 1.92 -12.63 4.54
N THR A 53 2.43 -12.45 3.33
CA THR A 53 1.63 -12.29 2.09
C THR A 53 0.70 -13.49 1.85
N ASP A 54 1.18 -14.70 2.08
CA ASP A 54 0.51 -15.97 1.83
C ASP A 54 -0.61 -16.30 2.83
N VAL A 55 -0.57 -15.72 4.03
CA VAL A 55 -1.55 -16.00 5.09
C VAL A 55 -2.32 -14.74 5.47
N CYS A 56 -1.68 -13.80 6.16
CA CYS A 56 -2.37 -12.63 6.73
C CYS A 56 -2.99 -11.76 5.63
N THR A 57 -2.21 -11.46 4.59
CA THR A 57 -2.62 -10.59 3.49
C THR A 57 -3.61 -11.31 2.58
N SER A 58 -3.25 -12.49 2.07
CA SER A 58 -4.13 -13.28 1.19
C SER A 58 -5.48 -13.59 1.82
N PHE A 59 -5.54 -14.05 3.07
CA PHE A 59 -6.83 -14.44 3.67
C PHE A 59 -7.74 -13.24 3.90
N LEU A 60 -7.17 -12.11 4.30
CA LEU A 60 -7.92 -10.87 4.46
C LEU A 60 -8.43 -10.36 3.10
N ALA A 61 -7.58 -10.36 2.07
CA ALA A 61 -7.95 -9.92 0.72
C ALA A 61 -9.15 -10.72 0.19
N LEU A 62 -9.08 -12.06 0.28
CA LEU A 62 -10.16 -12.93 -0.17
C LEU A 62 -11.46 -12.69 0.60
N SER A 63 -11.39 -12.55 1.93
CA SER A 63 -12.59 -12.28 2.74
C SER A 63 -13.19 -10.90 2.50
N LEU A 64 -12.37 -9.90 2.16
CA LEU A 64 -12.85 -8.57 1.77
C LEU A 64 -13.57 -8.61 0.41
N VAL A 65 -13.03 -9.35 -0.56
CA VAL A 65 -13.68 -9.56 -1.86
C VAL A 65 -15.03 -10.27 -1.68
N ASP A 66 -15.07 -11.34 -0.88
CA ASP A 66 -16.33 -12.06 -0.57
C ASP A 66 -17.36 -11.15 0.12
N ALA A 67 -16.90 -10.16 0.89
CA ALA A 67 -17.75 -9.15 1.52
C ALA A 67 -18.15 -7.99 0.58
N GLY A 68 -17.74 -8.02 -0.69
CA GLY A 68 -18.12 -7.05 -1.71
C GLY A 68 -17.22 -5.81 -1.81
N TYR A 69 -16.05 -5.82 -1.16
CA TYR A 69 -15.09 -4.71 -1.27
C TYR A 69 -14.20 -4.87 -2.51
N THR A 70 -13.80 -3.75 -3.10
CA THR A 70 -12.73 -3.73 -4.11
C THR A 70 -11.38 -3.67 -3.39
N VAL A 71 -10.54 -4.70 -3.58
CA VAL A 71 -9.27 -4.83 -2.86
C VAL A 71 -8.10 -4.57 -3.80
N PHE A 72 -7.20 -3.70 -3.34
CA PHE A 72 -5.93 -3.38 -3.97
C PHE A 72 -4.80 -3.86 -3.04
N ALA A 73 -4.16 -4.99 -3.36
CA ALA A 73 -3.06 -5.51 -2.57
C ALA A 73 -1.73 -4.91 -3.04
N ASN A 74 -1.01 -4.29 -2.12
CA ASN A 74 0.29 -3.73 -2.38
C ASN A 74 1.38 -4.81 -2.22
N SER A 75 1.97 -5.23 -3.34
CA SER A 75 2.94 -6.31 -3.38
C SER A 75 4.32 -5.92 -2.87
N ASP A 76 4.75 -4.67 -3.09
CA ASP A 76 6.07 -4.20 -2.64
C ASP A 76 6.10 -3.82 -1.15
N ALA A 77 4.94 -3.58 -0.54
CA ALA A 77 4.77 -3.37 0.89
C ALA A 77 4.39 -4.66 1.66
N SER A 78 4.34 -5.81 0.98
CA SER A 78 4.01 -7.12 1.58
C SER A 78 5.17 -8.10 1.50
N GLY A 79 5.36 -8.93 2.52
CA GLY A 79 6.50 -9.86 2.60
C GLY A 79 6.11 -11.26 3.04
N THR A 80 6.84 -12.27 2.57
CA THR A 80 6.71 -13.68 3.00
C THR A 80 8.08 -14.38 2.92
N PHE A 81 8.13 -15.69 3.16
CA PHE A 81 9.34 -16.48 3.37
C PHE A 81 10.26 -16.54 2.14
N ASN A 82 9.69 -16.59 0.93
CA ASN A 82 10.45 -16.62 -0.32
C ASN A 82 9.62 -16.11 -1.51
N VAL A 83 10.29 -15.86 -2.62
CA VAL A 83 9.66 -15.34 -3.86
C VAL A 83 8.56 -16.27 -4.36
N ARG A 84 8.79 -17.59 -4.35
CA ARG A 84 7.80 -18.54 -4.83
C ARG A 84 6.49 -18.48 -4.04
N THR A 85 6.58 -18.44 -2.70
CA THR A 85 5.40 -18.28 -1.84
C THR A 85 4.70 -16.94 -2.06
N ALA A 86 5.44 -15.88 -2.37
CA ALA A 86 4.85 -14.58 -2.70
C ALA A 86 4.08 -14.65 -4.03
N GLU A 87 4.68 -15.24 -5.06
CA GLU A 87 4.08 -15.41 -6.39
C GLU A 87 2.82 -16.29 -6.35
N ASP A 88 2.85 -17.41 -5.63
CA ASP A 88 1.71 -18.30 -5.49
C ASP A 88 0.54 -17.60 -4.75
N ALA A 89 0.85 -16.85 -3.69
CA ALA A 89 -0.13 -16.05 -2.95
C ALA A 89 -0.73 -14.93 -3.81
N ASN A 90 0.12 -14.19 -4.53
CA ASN A 90 -0.28 -13.12 -5.44
C ASN A 90 -1.16 -13.65 -6.58
N SER A 91 -0.79 -14.79 -7.17
CA SER A 91 -1.57 -15.45 -8.21
C SER A 91 -2.96 -15.85 -7.71
N ARG A 92 -3.05 -16.38 -6.48
CA ARG A 92 -4.32 -16.71 -5.85
C ARG A 92 -5.18 -15.46 -5.60
N MET A 93 -4.59 -14.36 -5.13
CA MET A 93 -5.31 -13.10 -4.93
C MET A 93 -5.84 -12.54 -6.26
N CYS A 94 -5.01 -12.50 -7.32
CA CYS A 94 -5.42 -12.08 -8.65
C CYS A 94 -6.59 -12.90 -9.19
N ALA A 95 -6.54 -14.23 -9.05
CA ALA A 95 -7.60 -15.12 -9.51
C ALA A 95 -8.94 -14.86 -8.81
N ALA A 96 -8.92 -14.31 -7.60
CA ALA A 96 -10.10 -13.90 -6.86
C ALA A 96 -10.55 -12.45 -7.15
N GLY A 97 -9.90 -11.75 -8.09
CA GLY A 97 -10.28 -10.38 -8.47
C GLY A 97 -9.63 -9.27 -7.65
N VAL A 98 -8.60 -9.58 -6.84
CA VAL A 98 -7.79 -8.58 -6.15
C VAL A 98 -6.81 -7.93 -7.15
N GLN A 99 -6.71 -6.61 -7.13
CA GLN A 99 -5.76 -5.86 -7.96
C GLN A 99 -4.41 -5.78 -7.26
N LEU A 100 -3.33 -6.26 -7.88
CA LEU A 100 -1.98 -6.11 -7.35
C LEU A 100 -1.37 -4.81 -7.85
N LEU A 101 -0.90 -3.97 -6.92
CA LEU A 101 -0.27 -2.69 -7.22
C LEU A 101 1.07 -2.55 -6.50
N SER A 102 1.93 -1.68 -7.02
CA SER A 102 3.10 -1.17 -6.31
C SER A 102 2.74 0.08 -5.51
N THR A 103 3.52 0.42 -4.49
CA THR A 103 3.37 1.69 -3.75
C THR A 103 3.38 2.90 -4.69
N PHE A 104 4.19 2.85 -5.75
CA PHE A 104 4.22 3.92 -6.75
C PHE A 104 2.90 4.01 -7.53
N ALA A 105 2.36 2.90 -8.01
CA ALA A 105 1.09 2.88 -8.72
C ALA A 105 -0.06 3.36 -7.83
N VAL A 106 -0.11 2.89 -6.57
CA VAL A 106 -1.09 3.36 -5.58
C VAL A 106 -1.03 4.88 -5.38
N ALA A 107 0.18 5.44 -5.21
CA ALA A 107 0.33 6.88 -5.03
C ALA A 107 -0.14 7.67 -6.25
N LEU A 108 0.16 7.20 -7.46
CA LEU A 108 -0.25 7.86 -8.70
C LEU A 108 -1.75 7.75 -8.97
N GLU A 109 -2.37 6.60 -8.69
CA GLU A 109 -3.81 6.41 -8.87
C GLU A 109 -4.62 7.26 -7.88
N LEU A 110 -4.16 7.38 -6.62
CA LEU A 110 -4.87 8.12 -5.59
C LEU A 110 -4.68 9.64 -5.68
N ILE A 111 -3.45 10.11 -5.94
CA ILE A 111 -3.09 11.51 -5.71
C ILE A 111 -2.97 12.28 -7.04
N ILE A 112 -2.38 11.67 -8.07
CA ILE A 112 -2.24 12.33 -9.38
C ILE A 112 -3.55 12.27 -10.19
N MET A 113 -4.55 11.48 -9.78
CA MET A 113 -5.89 11.42 -10.41
C MET A 113 -5.85 11.55 -11.94
N ARG A 114 -5.19 10.61 -12.61
CA ARG A 114 -5.07 10.50 -14.08
C ARG A 114 -4.34 11.66 -14.80
N ASP A 115 -3.93 12.74 -14.12
CA ASP A 115 -3.30 13.90 -14.73
C ASP A 115 -2.24 14.53 -13.81
N TRP A 116 -1.00 14.65 -14.29
CA TRP A 116 0.12 15.30 -13.58
C TRP A 116 -0.13 16.76 -13.19
N ARG A 117 -1.16 17.39 -13.77
CA ARG A 117 -1.59 18.76 -13.49
C ARG A 117 -2.69 18.86 -12.43
N SER A 118 -3.23 17.72 -11.98
CA SER A 118 -4.24 17.68 -10.90
C SER A 118 -3.65 18.20 -9.60
N THR A 119 -4.52 18.67 -8.70
CA THR A 119 -4.14 19.04 -7.33
C THR A 119 -4.79 18.08 -6.34
N PRO A 120 -4.04 17.47 -5.39
CA PRO A 120 -2.59 17.61 -5.17
C PRO A 120 -1.76 17.08 -6.34
N GLY A 121 -0.73 17.83 -6.75
CA GLY A 121 0.01 17.56 -7.98
C GLY A 121 1.41 17.02 -7.74
N ALA A 122 2.25 17.11 -8.78
CA ALA A 122 3.65 16.72 -8.69
C ALA A 122 4.40 17.39 -7.51
N PRO A 123 4.23 18.70 -7.21
CA PRO A 123 4.97 19.36 -6.13
C PRO A 123 4.73 18.77 -4.73
N GLU A 124 3.50 18.33 -4.45
CA GLU A 124 3.12 17.75 -3.15
C GLU A 124 3.60 16.29 -3.00
N LEU A 125 3.79 15.59 -4.12
CA LEU A 125 4.26 14.20 -4.15
C LEU A 125 5.76 14.02 -4.25
N LEU A 126 6.47 15.00 -4.83
CA LEU A 126 7.92 14.94 -4.96
C LEU A 126 8.66 14.70 -3.63
N PRO A 127 8.26 15.31 -2.49
CA PRO A 127 8.86 14.97 -1.20
C PRO A 127 8.65 13.51 -0.78
N PHE A 128 7.47 12.95 -1.06
CA PHE A 128 7.15 11.54 -0.77
C PHE A 128 8.03 10.62 -1.63
N PHE A 129 8.08 10.84 -2.94
CA PHE A 129 8.91 10.03 -3.83
C PHE A 129 10.40 10.21 -3.54
N ASN A 130 10.87 11.40 -3.21
CA ASN A 130 12.27 11.61 -2.85
C ASN A 130 12.69 10.86 -1.58
N LYS A 131 11.75 10.61 -0.65
CA LYS A 131 12.01 9.86 0.58
C LYS A 131 11.90 8.34 0.38
N TYR A 132 10.91 7.87 -0.37
CA TYR A 132 10.56 6.44 -0.45
C TYR A 132 10.88 5.78 -1.80
N LEU A 133 11.20 6.55 -2.84
CA LEU A 133 11.64 6.12 -4.19
C LEU A 133 12.83 6.96 -4.64
N PRO A 134 14.01 6.78 -4.01
CA PRO A 134 15.17 7.65 -4.22
C PRO A 134 15.61 7.70 -5.68
N GLU A 135 15.43 6.63 -6.45
CA GLU A 135 15.74 6.58 -7.88
C GLU A 135 14.93 7.60 -8.67
N TYR A 136 13.62 7.70 -8.38
CA TYR A 136 12.75 8.70 -8.99
C TYR A 136 13.07 10.12 -8.49
N GLY A 137 13.37 10.25 -7.19
CA GLY A 137 13.79 11.52 -6.60
C GLY A 137 15.06 12.09 -7.25
N LEU A 138 16.05 11.25 -7.54
CA LEU A 138 17.28 11.64 -8.22
C LEU A 138 17.00 12.14 -9.65
N LEU A 139 16.17 11.42 -10.41
CA LEU A 139 15.78 11.82 -11.76
C LEU A 139 15.02 13.16 -11.75
N ALA A 140 14.03 13.31 -10.86
CA ALA A 140 13.23 14.52 -10.75
C ALA A 140 14.09 15.74 -10.36
N ARG A 141 15.06 15.57 -9.46
CA ARG A 141 16.02 16.61 -9.07
C ARG A 141 16.97 16.97 -10.20
N ALA A 142 17.52 15.98 -10.91
CA ALA A 142 18.38 16.20 -12.05
C ALA A 142 17.65 16.99 -13.15
N HIS A 143 16.41 16.61 -13.46
CA HIS A 143 15.55 17.36 -14.39
C HIS A 143 15.25 18.78 -13.89
N GLY A 144 14.91 18.95 -12.61
CA GLY A 144 14.66 20.27 -12.02
C GLY A 144 15.88 21.21 -12.15
N VAL A 145 17.08 20.72 -11.86
CA VAL A 145 18.33 21.49 -11.99
C VAL A 145 18.64 21.79 -13.46
N ALA A 146 18.42 20.83 -14.37
CA ALA A 146 18.58 21.01 -15.81
C ALA A 146 17.68 22.13 -16.36
N VAL A 147 16.42 22.18 -15.94
CA VAL A 147 15.48 23.25 -16.31
C VAL A 147 15.94 24.61 -15.79
N THR A 148 16.46 24.69 -14.55
CA THR A 148 16.94 25.96 -13.99
C THR A 148 18.27 26.44 -14.56
N ASN A 149 19.16 25.52 -14.95
CA ASN A 149 20.49 25.84 -15.48
C ASN A 149 20.56 25.93 -17.02
N GLY A 150 19.43 25.71 -17.72
CA GLY A 150 19.34 25.85 -19.18
C GLY A 150 19.89 24.68 -20.00
N THR A 151 20.46 23.65 -19.36
CA THR A 151 20.87 22.40 -20.01
C THR A 151 19.78 21.37 -19.80
N LEU A 152 18.76 21.36 -20.66
CA LEU A 152 17.75 20.30 -20.65
C LEU A 152 18.46 18.96 -20.82
N SER A 153 18.32 18.08 -19.82
CA SER A 153 18.78 16.70 -19.89
C SER A 153 17.92 15.99 -20.94
N GLY A 154 18.35 16.03 -22.20
CA GLY A 154 17.75 15.28 -23.29
C GLY A 154 17.89 13.79 -23.03
N LEU A 155 16.75 13.10 -23.05
CA LEU A 155 16.71 11.75 -23.63
C LEU A 155 16.85 11.89 -25.15
#